data_AF-A0A0V0RHV0-F1
#
_entry.id   AF-A0A0V0RHV0-F1
#
_cell.length_a   1.000
_cell.length_b   1.000
_cell.length_c   1.000
_cell.angle_alpha   90.00
_cell.angle_beta   90.00
_cell.angle_gamma   90.00
#
_symmetry.space_group_name_H-M   'P 1'
#
loop_
_entity.id
_entity.type
_entity.pdbx_description
1 polymer ?
#
loop_
_entity_poly.entity_id
_entity_poly.type
_entity_poly.pdbx_seq_one_letter_code
_entity_poly.pdbx_strand_id
1 'polypeptide(L)'
;MPYIFIYFLLLQIICGLVKTENSMKLESSDSRLQNYLESFLLKRREQRDLIKQLIGNFSQKGKGKAINMFMETIIMILEKSRVTIESSGYIPGMTFPADAVLKDAVTRLLENTAFISELTIHFPHIVKKFLNDTNAKATLLWSIAFCNSTGFYDLKTTELMYLVGQELDLIPANPDYVNPYQRESLYFEEPRWTIDDTEKQENDEL
;
A
#
# COMPACT_ATOMS: atom_id res chain seq x y z
N MET A 1 11.22 56.51 25.52
CA MET A 1 10.03 56.20 24.69
C MET A 1 10.30 55.74 23.25
N PRO A 2 11.41 56.02 22.53
CA PRO A 2 11.56 55.58 21.13
C PRO A 2 11.86 54.09 20.96
N TYR A 3 12.50 53.47 21.96
CA TYR A 3 12.92 52.05 21.88
C TYR A 3 11.74 51.08 21.83
N ILE A 4 10.63 51.37 22.52
CA ILE A 4 9.43 50.51 22.55
C ILE A 4 8.81 50.40 21.15
N PHE A 5 8.77 51.50 20.40
CA PHE A 5 8.24 51.52 19.03
C PHE A 5 9.14 50.74 18.07
N ILE A 6 10.46 50.81 18.25
CA ILE A 6 11.43 50.06 17.45
C ILE A 6 11.29 48.54 17.71
N TYR A 7 11.12 48.11 18.96
CA TYR A 7 10.89 46.69 19.28
C TYR A 7 9.58 46.16 18.67
N PHE A 8 8.51 46.95 18.70
CA PHE A 8 7.24 46.56 18.08
C PHE A 8 7.39 46.40 16.55
N LEU A 9 8.11 47.31 15.90
CA LEU A 9 8.34 47.25 14.46
C LEU A 9 9.23 46.06 14.06
N LEU A 10 10.27 45.76 14.84
CA LEU A 10 11.10 44.57 14.65
C LEU A 10 10.29 43.28 14.86
N LEU A 11 9.39 43.24 15.85
CA LEU A 11 8.54 42.08 16.11
C LEU A 11 7.56 41.81 14.95
N GLN A 12 6.97 42.86 14.36
CA GLN A 12 6.09 42.73 13.20
C GLN A 12 6.82 42.20 11.97
N ILE A 13 8.07 42.62 11.75
CA ILE A 13 8.91 42.10 10.65
C ILE A 13 9.23 40.61 10.88
N ILE A 14 9.64 40.23 12.10
CA ILE A 14 9.95 38.83 12.44
C ILE A 14 8.70 37.95 12.29
N CYS A 15 7.55 38.37 12.82
CA CYS A 15 6.28 37.65 12.65
C CYS A 15 5.87 37.55 11.18
N GLY A 16 6.06 38.61 10.39
CA GLY A 16 5.79 38.63 8.96
C GLY A 16 6.67 37.64 8.18
N LEU A 17 7.97 37.59 8.48
CA LEU A 17 8.91 36.66 7.85
C LEU A 17 8.57 35.20 8.16
N VAL A 18 8.33 34.87 9.44
CA VAL A 18 7.94 33.51 9.87
C VAL A 18 6.62 33.08 9.23
N LYS A 19 5.63 33.98 9.16
CA LYS A 19 4.34 33.70 8.52
C LYS A 19 4.51 33.43 7.03
N THR A 20 5.34 34.22 6.35
CA THR A 20 5.61 34.07 4.91
C THR A 20 6.33 32.76 4.60
N GLU A 21 7.35 32.41 5.39
CA GLU A 21 8.07 31.15 5.24
C GLU A 21 7.15 29.93 5.45
N ASN A 22 6.28 29.97 6.46
CA ASN A 22 5.31 28.92 6.71
C ASN A 22 4.28 28.79 5.59
N SER A 23 3.78 29.90 5.05
CA SER A 23 2.86 29.89 3.89
C SER A 23 3.51 29.27 2.65
N MET A 24 4.74 29.66 2.32
CA MET A 24 5.48 29.07 1.20
C MET A 24 5.80 27.59 1.41
N LYS A 25 6.14 27.18 2.63
CA LYS A 25 6.42 25.78 2.96
C LYS A 25 5.16 24.91 2.83
N LEU A 26 4.00 25.43 3.25
CA LEU A 26 2.71 24.76 3.11
C LEU A 26 2.31 24.62 1.64
N GLU A 27 2.35 25.69 0.84
CA GLU A 27 2.07 25.64 -0.60
C GLU A 27 3.02 24.70 -1.35
N SER A 28 4.32 24.71 -1.01
CA SER A 28 5.29 23.78 -1.59
C SER A 28 5.03 22.32 -1.21
N SER A 29 4.50 22.07 -0.01
CA SER A 29 4.12 20.73 0.45
C SER A 29 2.89 20.24 -0.30
N ASP A 30 1.88 21.11 -0.42
CA ASP A 30 0.62 20.78 -1.10
C ASP A 30 0.85 20.48 -2.58
N SER A 31 1.70 21.26 -3.26
CA SER A 31 2.09 20.98 -4.65
C SER A 31 2.86 19.66 -4.82
N ARG A 32 3.76 19.31 -3.89
CA ARG A 32 4.47 18.01 -3.92
C ARG A 32 3.50 16.85 -3.77
N LEU A 33 2.56 16.96 -2.83
CA LEU A 33 1.55 15.93 -2.60
C LEU A 33 0.62 15.80 -3.81
N GLN A 34 0.20 16.90 -4.42
CA GLN A 34 -0.62 16.89 -5.64
C GLN A 34 0.09 16.18 -6.80
N ASN A 35 1.35 16.51 -7.07
CA ASN A 35 2.14 15.86 -8.12
C ASN A 35 2.30 14.34 -7.87
N TYR A 36 2.49 13.95 -6.60
CA TYR A 36 2.50 12.55 -6.22
C TYR A 36 1.13 11.90 -6.50
N LEU A 37 0.02 12.51 -6.07
CA LEU A 37 -1.33 11.97 -6.25
C LEU A 37 -1.67 11.75 -7.72
N GLU A 38 -1.29 12.67 -8.62
CA GLU A 38 -1.49 12.49 -10.06
C GLU A 38 -0.74 11.25 -10.59
N SER A 39 0.53 11.12 -10.22
CA SER A 39 1.37 9.97 -10.61
C SER A 39 0.84 8.66 -10.02
N PHE A 40 0.41 8.70 -8.77
CA PHE A 40 -0.19 7.58 -8.06
C PHE A 40 -1.47 7.12 -8.75
N LEU A 41 -2.38 8.03 -9.12
CA LEU A 41 -3.63 7.68 -9.79
C LEU A 41 -3.39 7.05 -11.18
N LEU A 42 -2.37 7.52 -11.92
CA LEU A 42 -1.94 6.87 -13.15
C LEU A 42 -1.46 5.44 -12.86
N LYS A 43 -0.62 5.27 -11.84
CA LYS A 43 -0.12 3.94 -11.44
C LYS A 43 -1.24 2.99 -11.03
N ARG A 44 -2.24 3.49 -10.28
CA ARG A 44 -3.43 2.74 -9.88
C ARG A 44 -4.26 2.29 -11.07
N ARG A 45 -4.28 3.05 -12.17
CA ARG A 45 -4.94 2.64 -13.42
C ARG A 45 -4.23 1.44 -14.04
N GLU A 46 -2.91 1.52 -14.20
CA GLU A 46 -2.09 0.42 -14.73
C GLU A 46 -2.28 -0.87 -13.91
N GLN A 47 -2.18 -0.76 -12.58
CA GLN A 47 -2.36 -1.89 -11.67
C GLN A 47 -3.76 -2.52 -11.80
N ARG A 48 -4.82 -1.72 -11.90
CA ARG A 48 -6.18 -2.24 -12.10
C ARG A 48 -6.33 -2.95 -13.45
N ASP A 49 -5.65 -2.47 -14.49
CA ASP A 49 -5.67 -3.15 -15.78
C ASP A 49 -4.91 -4.49 -15.73
N LEU A 50 -3.83 -4.60 -14.95
CA LEU A 50 -3.18 -5.88 -14.66
C LEU A 50 -4.13 -6.85 -13.93
N ILE A 51 -4.89 -6.36 -12.94
CA ILE A 51 -5.88 -7.18 -12.22
C ILE A 51 -6.97 -7.69 -13.17
N LYS A 52 -7.48 -6.84 -14.07
CA LYS A 52 -8.46 -7.27 -15.09
C LYS A 52 -7.89 -8.38 -15.98
N GLN A 53 -6.62 -8.26 -16.40
CA GLN A 53 -5.96 -9.30 -17.19
C GLN A 53 -5.83 -10.60 -16.39
N LEU A 54 -5.41 -10.54 -15.13
CA LEU A 54 -5.33 -11.71 -14.26
C LEU A 54 -6.69 -12.41 -14.15
N ILE A 55 -7.79 -11.65 -14.00
CA ILE A 55 -9.14 -12.20 -13.89
C ILE A 55 -9.58 -12.85 -15.20
N GLY A 56 -9.41 -12.17 -16.34
CA GLY A 56 -10.03 -12.56 -17.61
C GLY A 56 -9.18 -13.44 -18.52
N ASN A 57 -7.85 -13.29 -18.50
CA ASN A 57 -6.99 -13.76 -19.59
C ASN A 57 -5.99 -14.85 -19.17
N PHE A 58 -5.78 -15.05 -17.87
CA PHE A 58 -4.83 -16.05 -17.37
C PHE A 58 -5.52 -17.38 -17.09
N SER A 59 -4.86 -18.49 -17.45
CA SER A 59 -5.24 -19.81 -16.93
C SER A 59 -5.10 -19.84 -15.40
N GLN A 60 -5.81 -20.74 -14.72
CA GLN A 60 -5.78 -20.78 -13.25
C GLN A 60 -4.37 -20.98 -12.68
N LYS A 61 -3.58 -21.90 -13.25
CA LYS A 61 -2.18 -22.11 -12.87
C LYS A 61 -1.31 -20.87 -13.17
N GLY A 62 -1.52 -20.22 -14.32
CA GLY A 62 -0.80 -19.00 -14.70
C GLY A 62 -1.10 -17.83 -13.76
N LYS A 63 -2.38 -17.66 -13.38
CA LYS A 63 -2.84 -16.65 -12.43
C LYS A 63 -2.20 -16.83 -11.07
N GLY A 64 -2.23 -18.03 -10.50
CA GLY A 64 -1.59 -18.32 -9.21
C GLY A 64 -0.08 -18.02 -9.22
N LYS A 65 0.63 -18.44 -10.27
CA LYS A 65 2.07 -18.15 -10.43
C LYS A 65 2.34 -16.64 -10.51
N ALA A 66 1.58 -15.92 -11.32
CA ALA A 66 1.75 -14.47 -11.49
C ALA A 66 1.48 -13.71 -10.19
N ILE A 67 0.40 -14.07 -9.47
CA ILE A 67 0.08 -13.45 -8.18
C ILE A 67 1.20 -13.70 -7.18
N ASN A 68 1.70 -14.94 -7.04
CA ASN A 68 2.82 -15.22 -6.12
C ASN A 68 4.07 -14.39 -6.45
N MET A 69 4.43 -14.28 -7.74
CA MET A 69 5.55 -13.43 -8.17
C MET A 69 5.35 -11.95 -7.81
N PHE A 70 4.13 -11.43 -7.97
CA PHE A 70 3.80 -10.07 -7.54
C PHE A 70 3.92 -9.91 -6.02
N MET A 71 3.37 -10.85 -5.25
CA MET A 71 3.42 -10.83 -3.78
C MET A 71 4.87 -10.81 -3.27
N GLU A 72 5.72 -11.70 -3.75
CA GLU A 72 7.15 -11.76 -3.39
C GLU A 72 7.87 -10.44 -3.71
N THR A 73 7.64 -9.91 -4.91
CA THR A 73 8.25 -8.65 -5.35
C THR A 73 7.77 -7.47 -4.50
N ILE A 74 6.45 -7.40 -4.23
CA ILE A 74 5.85 -6.34 -3.44
C ILE A 74 6.40 -6.36 -2.01
N ILE A 75 6.39 -7.52 -1.33
CA ILE A 75 6.90 -7.62 0.04
C ILE A 75 8.35 -7.15 0.13
N MET A 76 9.20 -7.58 -0.81
CA MET A 76 10.59 -7.12 -0.86
C MET A 76 10.70 -5.60 -0.98
N ILE A 77 9.85 -4.97 -1.79
CA ILE A 77 9.82 -3.50 -1.93
C ILE A 77 9.34 -2.85 -0.63
N LEU A 78 8.28 -3.38 -0.01
CA LEU A 78 7.75 -2.86 1.25
C LEU A 78 8.80 -2.90 2.36
N GLU A 79 9.57 -3.99 2.49
CA GLU A 79 10.65 -4.11 3.47
C GLU A 79 11.75 -3.06 3.25
N LYS A 80 12.21 -2.89 2.01
CA LYS A 80 13.23 -1.88 1.67
C LYS A 80 12.75 -0.45 1.92
N SER A 81 11.51 -0.15 1.52
CA SER A 81 10.88 1.14 1.78
C SER A 81 10.74 1.40 3.28
N ARG A 82 10.28 0.41 4.05
CA ARG A 82 10.14 0.50 5.51
C ARG A 82 11.46 0.87 6.18
N VAL A 83 12.55 0.17 5.87
CA VAL A 83 13.88 0.46 6.45
C VAL A 83 14.30 1.90 6.16
N THR A 84 14.07 2.38 4.95
CA THR A 84 14.41 3.76 4.54
C THR A 84 13.57 4.78 5.31
N ILE A 85 12.28 4.52 5.49
CA ILE A 85 11.36 5.40 6.20
C ILE A 85 11.71 5.45 7.69
N GLU A 86 11.86 4.30 8.34
CA GLU A 86 12.16 4.21 9.77
C GLU A 86 13.52 4.85 10.09
N SER A 87 14.55 4.62 9.26
CA SER A 87 15.88 5.22 9.46
C SER A 87 15.92 6.73 9.26
N SER A 88 14.97 7.31 8.50
CA SER A 88 14.85 8.75 8.31
C SER A 88 14.16 9.49 9.46
N GLY A 89 13.55 8.76 10.40
CA GLY A 89 12.71 9.35 11.46
C GLY A 89 11.38 9.90 10.96
N TYR A 90 10.96 9.57 9.74
CA TYR A 90 9.70 10.01 9.16
C TYR A 90 8.52 9.26 9.78
N ILE A 91 7.52 10.00 10.26
CA ILE A 91 6.33 9.46 10.90
C ILE A 91 5.05 9.95 10.20
N PRO A 92 3.94 9.17 10.27
CA PRO A 92 2.65 9.63 9.77
C PRO A 92 2.21 10.96 10.41
N GLY A 93 1.51 11.80 9.63
CA GLY A 93 1.11 13.16 10.03
C GLY A 93 2.12 14.25 9.64
N MET A 94 3.33 13.87 9.24
CA MET A 94 4.27 14.80 8.59
C MET A 94 3.82 15.13 7.16
N THR A 95 4.28 16.28 6.64
CA THR A 95 4.08 16.66 5.23
C THR A 95 4.72 15.64 4.27
N PHE A 96 4.24 15.59 3.03
CA PHE A 96 4.82 14.71 2.02
C PHE A 96 6.32 15.01 1.80
N PRO A 97 7.21 13.99 1.75
CA PRO A 97 8.66 14.21 1.79
C PRO A 97 9.20 15.08 0.65
N ALA A 98 10.14 15.95 0.98
CA ALA A 98 10.90 16.74 -0.01
C ALA A 98 12.19 16.04 -0.46
N ASP A 99 12.85 15.31 0.46
CA ASP A 99 14.04 14.52 0.16
C ASP A 99 13.73 13.44 -0.88
N ALA A 100 14.60 13.31 -1.89
CA ALA A 100 14.33 12.44 -3.03
C ALA A 100 14.28 10.96 -2.64
N VAL A 101 15.16 10.52 -1.73
CA VAL A 101 15.25 9.12 -1.31
C VAL A 101 14.05 8.75 -0.46
N LEU A 102 13.71 9.57 0.54
CA LEU A 102 12.54 9.36 1.39
C LEU A 102 11.24 9.46 0.58
N LYS A 103 11.15 10.41 -0.36
CA LYS A 103 10.00 10.55 -1.25
C LYS A 103 9.79 9.29 -2.09
N ASP A 104 10.84 8.74 -2.69
CA ASP A 104 10.76 7.49 -3.46
C ASP A 104 10.34 6.32 -2.57
N ALA A 105 10.91 6.19 -1.37
CA ALA A 105 10.56 5.14 -0.42
C ALA A 105 9.07 5.21 0.01
N VAL A 106 8.57 6.38 0.37
CA VAL A 106 7.15 6.62 0.73
C VAL A 106 6.23 6.37 -0.47
N THR A 107 6.60 6.85 -1.66
CA THR A 107 5.84 6.63 -2.90
C THR A 107 5.71 5.14 -3.19
N ARG A 108 6.82 4.41 -3.17
CA ARG A 108 6.84 2.94 -3.38
C ARG A 108 6.03 2.21 -2.32
N LEU A 109 6.13 2.61 -1.06
CA LEU A 109 5.35 2.00 0.02
C LEU A 109 3.86 2.17 -0.26
N LEU A 110 3.40 3.39 -0.57
CA LEU A 110 2.00 3.68 -0.84
C LEU A 110 1.49 2.93 -2.08
N GLU A 111 2.23 2.94 -3.19
CA GLU A 111 1.84 2.28 -4.44
C GLU A 111 1.74 0.77 -4.30
N ASN A 112 2.72 0.14 -3.64
CA ASN A 112 2.77 -1.31 -3.51
C ASN A 112 1.79 -1.81 -2.45
N THR A 113 1.56 -1.06 -1.37
CA THR A 113 0.53 -1.37 -0.37
C THR A 113 -0.87 -1.29 -0.99
N ALA A 114 -1.13 -0.30 -1.85
CA ALA A 114 -2.40 -0.21 -2.57
C ALA A 114 -2.57 -1.36 -3.57
N PHE A 115 -1.48 -1.82 -4.19
CA PHE A 115 -1.55 -2.92 -5.16
C PHE A 115 -1.82 -4.28 -4.51
N ILE A 116 -1.06 -4.63 -3.47
CA ILE A 116 -1.29 -5.87 -2.71
C ILE A 116 -2.67 -5.89 -2.06
N SER A 117 -3.19 -4.73 -1.66
CA SER A 117 -4.57 -4.58 -1.16
C SER A 117 -5.61 -4.93 -2.23
N GLU A 118 -5.42 -4.45 -3.47
CA GLU A 118 -6.26 -4.85 -4.59
C GLU A 118 -6.11 -6.36 -4.90
N LEU A 119 -4.90 -6.91 -4.87
CA LEU A 119 -4.71 -8.36 -5.02
C LEU A 119 -5.43 -9.15 -3.91
N THR A 120 -5.41 -8.66 -2.68
CA THR A 120 -6.05 -9.28 -1.51
C THR A 120 -7.55 -9.37 -1.72
N ILE A 121 -8.19 -8.29 -2.16
CA ILE A 121 -9.65 -8.25 -2.28
C ILE A 121 -10.17 -9.11 -3.45
N HIS A 122 -9.42 -9.20 -4.56
CA HIS A 122 -9.80 -10.01 -5.73
C HIS A 122 -9.36 -11.48 -5.62
N PHE A 123 -8.26 -11.77 -4.92
CA PHE A 123 -7.69 -13.12 -4.81
C PHE A 123 -7.38 -13.51 -3.34
N PRO A 124 -8.37 -13.41 -2.43
CA PRO A 124 -8.14 -13.54 -1.00
C PRO A 124 -7.51 -14.88 -0.60
N HIS A 125 -7.87 -15.99 -1.26
CA HIS A 125 -7.31 -17.31 -0.94
C HIS A 125 -5.81 -17.41 -1.20
N ILE A 126 -5.35 -16.89 -2.34
CA ILE A 126 -3.93 -16.96 -2.73
C ILE A 126 -3.13 -16.05 -1.80
N VAL A 127 -3.63 -14.83 -1.56
CA VAL A 127 -2.96 -13.87 -0.69
C VAL A 127 -2.94 -14.33 0.76
N LYS A 128 -4.05 -14.84 1.32
CA LYS A 128 -4.08 -15.38 2.69
C LYS A 128 -3.11 -16.56 2.85
N LYS A 129 -3.01 -17.45 1.86
CA LYS A 129 -2.02 -18.55 1.85
C LYS A 129 -0.59 -18.03 1.87
N PHE A 130 -0.30 -16.98 1.09
CA PHE A 130 1.02 -16.32 1.09
C PHE A 130 1.33 -15.67 2.45
N LEU A 131 0.33 -15.06 3.10
CA LEU A 131 0.47 -14.43 4.42
C LEU A 131 0.51 -15.42 5.60
N ASN A 132 0.55 -16.72 5.34
CA ASN A 132 0.90 -17.70 6.38
C ASN A 132 2.36 -17.55 6.84
N ASP A 133 3.23 -16.96 5.99
CA ASP A 133 4.54 -16.48 6.44
C ASP A 133 4.36 -15.26 7.35
N THR A 134 4.80 -15.40 8.60
CA THR A 134 4.69 -14.37 9.64
C THR A 134 5.46 -13.09 9.29
N ASN A 135 6.57 -13.18 8.56
CA ASN A 135 7.36 -12.01 8.19
C ASN A 135 6.66 -11.18 7.11
N ALA A 136 6.20 -11.84 6.04
CA ALA A 136 5.42 -11.20 4.99
C ALA A 136 4.14 -10.56 5.56
N LYS A 137 3.46 -11.25 6.47
CA LYS A 137 2.31 -10.72 7.21
C LYS A 137 2.69 -9.47 7.99
N ALA A 138 3.71 -9.54 8.85
CA ALA A 138 4.13 -8.39 9.67
C ALA A 138 4.51 -7.16 8.81
N THR A 139 5.23 -7.37 7.70
CA THR A 139 5.57 -6.30 6.74
C THR A 139 4.32 -5.67 6.15
N LEU A 140 3.36 -6.47 5.70
CA LEU A 140 2.12 -5.96 5.13
C LEU A 140 1.29 -5.18 6.16
N LEU A 141 1.14 -5.72 7.38
CA LEU A 141 0.39 -5.08 8.45
C LEU A 141 0.97 -3.71 8.82
N TRP A 142 2.30 -3.65 8.97
CA TRP A 142 2.99 -2.40 9.22
C TRP A 142 2.75 -1.40 8.09
N SER A 143 2.83 -1.86 6.83
CA SER A 143 2.66 -0.99 5.66
C SER A 143 1.25 -0.43 5.57
N ILE A 144 0.22 -1.26 5.78
CA ILE A 144 -1.19 -0.82 5.82
C ILE A 144 -1.40 0.21 6.94
N ALA A 145 -0.92 -0.09 8.16
CA ALA A 145 -1.07 0.81 9.30
C ALA A 145 -0.39 2.17 9.07
N PHE A 146 0.85 2.15 8.55
CA PHE A 146 1.59 3.34 8.20
C PHE A 146 0.85 4.16 7.15
N CYS A 147 0.53 3.56 6.00
CA CYS A 147 -0.10 4.25 4.88
C CYS A 147 -1.47 4.85 5.25
N ASN A 148 -2.31 4.11 5.97
CA ASN A 148 -3.62 4.60 6.42
C ASN A 148 -3.48 5.81 7.38
N SER A 149 -2.39 5.88 8.13
CA SER A 149 -2.14 6.99 9.05
C SER A 149 -1.57 8.24 8.37
N THR A 150 -1.15 8.15 7.11
CA THR A 150 -0.56 9.30 6.39
C THR A 150 -1.58 10.28 5.82
N GLY A 151 -2.76 9.80 5.43
CA GLY A 151 -3.74 10.59 4.69
C GLY A 151 -3.36 10.91 3.24
N PHE A 152 -2.36 10.24 2.65
CA PHE A 152 -1.89 10.51 1.28
C PHE A 152 -2.65 9.76 0.18
N TYR A 153 -3.57 8.87 0.53
CA TYR A 153 -4.39 8.18 -0.48
C TYR A 153 -5.56 9.02 -0.97
N ASP A 154 -5.96 8.77 -2.22
CA ASP A 154 -7.24 9.24 -2.73
C ASP A 154 -8.40 8.48 -2.06
N LEU A 155 -9.61 9.07 -2.12
CA LEU A 155 -10.80 8.51 -1.47
C LEU A 155 -11.05 7.04 -1.84
N LYS A 156 -10.92 6.67 -3.12
CA LYS A 156 -11.19 5.31 -3.59
C LYS A 156 -10.15 4.32 -3.05
N THR A 157 -8.90 4.72 -2.92
CA THR A 157 -7.88 3.85 -2.32
C THR A 157 -8.09 3.74 -0.81
N THR A 158 -8.50 4.80 -0.13
CA THR A 158 -8.87 4.74 1.29
C THR A 158 -10.04 3.77 1.54
N GLU A 159 -11.06 3.78 0.70
CA GLU A 159 -12.16 2.80 0.75
C GLU A 159 -11.67 1.37 0.53
N LEU A 160 -10.77 1.14 -0.44
CA LEU A 160 -10.15 -0.16 -0.65
C LEU A 160 -9.39 -0.63 0.60
N MET A 161 -8.61 0.24 1.23
CA MET A 161 -7.86 -0.09 2.45
C MET A 161 -8.78 -0.48 3.60
N TYR A 162 -9.94 0.18 3.73
CA TYR A 162 -10.95 -0.19 4.71
C TYR A 162 -11.52 -1.59 4.45
N LEU A 163 -11.84 -1.93 3.20
CA LEU A 163 -12.31 -3.27 2.83
C LEU A 163 -11.27 -4.35 3.10
N VAL A 164 -10.00 -4.08 2.76
CA VAL A 164 -8.89 -5.01 3.01
C VAL A 164 -8.62 -5.18 4.50
N GLY A 165 -8.78 -4.12 5.29
CA GLY A 165 -8.73 -4.20 6.74
C GLY A 165 -9.74 -5.20 7.30
N GLN A 166 -10.95 -5.29 6.72
CA GLN A 166 -11.93 -6.30 7.10
C GLN A 166 -11.54 -7.69 6.58
N GLU A 167 -11.15 -7.81 5.31
CA GLU A 167 -10.80 -9.09 4.68
C GLU A 167 -9.61 -9.80 5.36
N LEU A 168 -8.68 -9.03 5.92
CA LEU A 168 -7.50 -9.52 6.64
C LEU A 168 -7.68 -9.57 8.17
N ASP A 169 -8.90 -9.32 8.68
CA ASP A 169 -9.22 -9.29 10.11
C ASP A 169 -8.38 -8.30 10.93
N LEU A 170 -8.03 -7.15 10.32
CA LEU A 170 -7.23 -6.08 10.96
C LEU A 170 -8.09 -5.09 11.73
N ILE A 171 -9.33 -4.95 11.28
CA ILE A 171 -10.37 -4.19 11.98
C ILE A 171 -11.54 -5.12 12.27
N PRO A 172 -12.36 -4.84 13.30
CA PRO A 172 -13.56 -5.60 13.56
C PRO A 172 -14.40 -5.65 12.28
N ALA A 173 -14.57 -6.86 11.73
CA ALA A 173 -15.39 -7.06 10.56
C ALA A 173 -16.84 -6.67 10.91
N ASN A 174 -17.51 -5.95 10.01
CA ASN A 174 -18.95 -5.86 10.09
C ASN A 174 -19.49 -7.31 10.04
N PRO A 175 -20.37 -7.75 10.95
CA PRO A 175 -20.95 -9.09 10.92
C PRO A 175 -21.58 -9.44 9.55
N ASP A 176 -22.04 -8.42 8.83
CA ASP A 176 -22.64 -8.55 7.50
C ASP A 176 -21.64 -8.28 6.36
N TYR A 177 -20.33 -8.23 6.64
CA TYR A 177 -19.30 -8.02 5.62
C TYR A 177 -19.26 -9.21 4.66
N VAL A 178 -19.60 -8.92 3.41
CA VAL A 178 -19.34 -9.79 2.26
C VAL A 178 -18.44 -9.02 1.34
N ASN A 179 -17.30 -9.61 0.96
CA ASN A 179 -16.36 -8.96 0.08
C ASN A 179 -17.04 -8.67 -1.28
N PRO A 180 -17.21 -7.39 -1.67
CA PRO A 180 -17.97 -7.03 -2.87
C PRO A 180 -17.25 -7.40 -4.18
N TYR A 181 -15.96 -7.73 -4.10
CA TYR A 181 -15.15 -8.19 -5.22
C TYR A 181 -15.05 -9.72 -5.29
N GLN A 182 -15.64 -10.42 -4.32
CA GLN A 182 -15.69 -11.87 -4.28
C GLN A 182 -16.44 -12.39 -5.50
N ARG A 183 -15.74 -13.14 -6.33
CA ARG A 183 -16.32 -13.86 -7.47
C ARG A 183 -16.12 -15.34 -7.25
N GLU A 184 -17.22 -16.07 -7.30
CA GLU A 184 -17.24 -17.52 -7.06
C GLU A 184 -16.34 -18.29 -8.06
N SER A 185 -16.14 -17.74 -9.26
CA SER A 185 -15.22 -18.29 -10.27
C SER A 185 -13.72 -18.14 -9.96
N LEU A 186 -13.37 -17.45 -8.87
CA LEU A 186 -11.99 -17.31 -8.38
C LEU A 186 -11.69 -18.22 -7.20
N TYR A 187 -12.65 -19.04 -6.74
CA TYR A 187 -12.36 -20.11 -5.79
C TYR A 187 -11.44 -21.12 -6.46
N PHE A 188 -10.28 -21.29 -5.83
CA PHE A 188 -9.34 -22.34 -6.15
C PHE A 188 -9.97 -23.64 -5.67
N GLU A 189 -10.46 -24.49 -6.57
CA GLU A 189 -10.48 -25.91 -6.25
C GLU A 189 -9.01 -26.30 -6.17
N GLU A 190 -8.47 -26.48 -4.95
CA GLU A 190 -7.19 -27.17 -4.82
C GLU A 190 -7.36 -28.50 -5.57
N PRO A 191 -6.53 -28.79 -6.59
CA PRO A 191 -6.59 -30.10 -7.20
C PRO A 191 -6.38 -31.10 -6.08
N ARG A 192 -7.38 -31.96 -5.88
CA ARG A 192 -7.30 -33.18 -5.08
C ARG A 192 -6.23 -34.07 -5.71
N TRP A 193 -4.96 -33.70 -5.60
CA TRP A 193 -3.89 -34.67 -5.64
C TRP A 193 -4.01 -35.43 -4.32
N THR A 194 -5.01 -36.32 -4.28
CA THR A 194 -5.06 -37.38 -3.29
C THR A 194 -3.76 -38.15 -3.45
N ILE A 195 -3.15 -38.46 -2.32
CA ILE A 195 -1.88 -39.17 -2.12
C ILE A 195 -1.67 -40.34 -3.12
N ASP A 196 -2.75 -40.93 -3.62
CA ASP A 196 -2.87 -41.94 -4.67
C ASP A 196 -2.09 -41.66 -5.98
N ASP A 197 -2.02 -40.40 -6.45
CA ASP A 197 -1.30 -40.10 -7.70
C ASP A 197 0.23 -40.16 -7.56
N THR A 198 0.74 -40.06 -6.33
CA THR A 198 2.17 -40.16 -6.00
C THR A 198 2.62 -41.62 -5.90
N GLU A 199 1.77 -42.51 -5.35
CA GLU A 199 2.04 -43.96 -5.31
C GLU A 199 1.97 -44.60 -6.71
N LYS A 200 1.18 -44.04 -7.63
CA LYS A 200 1.13 -44.53 -9.01
C LYS A 200 2.38 -44.20 -9.82
N GLN A 201 2.98 -43.04 -9.58
CA GLN A 201 4.21 -42.64 -10.28
C GLN A 201 5.45 -43.40 -9.78
N GLU A 202 5.49 -43.77 -8.49
CA GLU A 202 6.62 -44.55 -7.94
C GLU A 202 6.60 -46.03 -8.40
N ASN A 203 5.44 -46.59 -8.70
CA ASN A 203 5.31 -47.99 -9.12
C ASN A 203 5.45 -48.21 -10.64
N ASP A 204 5.34 -47.17 -11.46
CA ASP A 204 5.54 -47.24 -12.91
C ASP A 204 7.01 -46.98 -13.33
N GLU A 205 7.88 -46.57 -12.39
CA GLU A 205 9.32 -46.33 -12.60
C GLU A 205 10.23 -47.50 -12.13
N LEU A 206 9.66 -48.66 -11.80
CA LEU A 206 10.37 -49.89 -11.42
C LEU A 206 10.23 -51.03 -12.43
#